data_AF-T1GSN2-F1
#
_entry.id   AF-T1GSN2-F1
#
_cell.length_a   1.000
_cell.length_b   1.000
_cell.length_c   1.000
_cell.angle_alpha   90.00
_cell.angle_beta   90.00
_cell.angle_gamma   90.00
#
_symmetry.space_group_name_H-M   'P 1'
#
loop_
_entity.id
_entity.type
_entity.pdbx_description
1 polymer ?
#
loop_
_entity_poly.entity_id
_entity_poly.type
_entity_poly.pdbx_seq_one_letter_code
_entity_poly.pdbx_strand_id
1 'polypeptide(L)'
;MRRDAIQNGANARFLVDSTFNFAERMNSMNLTDAEIGLFCAIVLITPDRPGLRNLELIEKMYSRLKKCLQTIINENRPDQPEFMAKS
;
A
#
# COMPACT_ATOMS: atom_id res chain seq x y z
N MET A 1 9.83 5.57 -37.57
CA MET A 1 10.68 4.80 -36.63
C MET A 1 11.34 5.63 -35.52
N ARG A 2 11.37 6.99 -35.57
CA ARG A 2 11.99 7.83 -34.51
C ARG A 2 11.02 8.40 -33.46
N ARG A 3 9.70 8.35 -33.67
CA ARG A 3 8.68 8.91 -32.76
C ARG A 3 8.36 7.98 -31.58
N ASP A 4 8.35 6.67 -31.81
CA ASP A 4 8.00 5.67 -30.77
C ASP A 4 9.02 5.61 -29.62
N ALA A 5 10.31 5.82 -29.91
CA ALA A 5 11.38 5.80 -28.90
C ALA A 5 11.30 6.99 -27.93
N ILE A 6 10.88 8.17 -28.40
CA ILE A 6 10.75 9.38 -27.57
C ILE A 6 9.54 9.25 -26.63
N GLN A 7 8.46 8.65 -27.12
CA GLN A 7 7.23 8.44 -26.36
C GLN A 7 7.41 7.39 -25.25
N ASN A 8 8.16 6.33 -25.52
CA ASN A 8 8.53 5.33 -24.50
C ASN A 8 9.42 5.91 -23.39
N GLY A 9 10.36 6.80 -23.73
CA GLY A 9 11.20 7.50 -22.75
C GLY A 9 10.40 8.43 -21.82
N ALA A 10 9.39 9.12 -22.36
CA ALA A 10 8.50 9.98 -21.57
C ALA A 10 7.62 9.17 -20.60
N ASN A 11 7.06 8.05 -21.06
CA ASN A 11 6.24 7.17 -20.22
C ASN A 11 7.04 6.51 -19.09
N ALA A 12 8.27 6.06 -19.39
CA ALA A 12 9.18 5.51 -18.39
C ALA A 12 9.53 6.56 -17.32
N ARG A 13 9.76 7.81 -17.73
CA ARG A 13 10.05 8.91 -16.81
C ARG A 13 8.88 9.22 -15.88
N PHE A 14 7.65 9.29 -16.42
CA PHE A 14 6.45 9.48 -15.60
C PHE A 14 6.26 8.36 -14.57
N LEU A 15 6.47 7.10 -14.96
CA LEU A 15 6.38 5.96 -14.04
C LEU A 15 7.42 6.06 -12.92
N VAL A 16 8.66 6.39 -13.27
CA VAL A 16 9.76 6.57 -12.31
C VAL A 16 9.43 7.69 -11.34
N ASP A 17 9.04 8.88 -11.84
CA ASP A 17 8.68 10.03 -11.01
C ASP A 17 7.51 9.70 -10.06
N SER A 18 6.49 9.00 -10.56
CA SER A 18 5.34 8.56 -9.75
C SER A 18 5.74 7.55 -8.67
N THR A 19 6.66 6.64 -8.99
CA THR A 19 7.16 5.63 -8.03
C THR A 19 8.00 6.28 -6.94
N PHE A 20 8.85 7.26 -7.29
CA PHE A 20 9.61 8.03 -6.30
C PHE A 20 8.70 8.87 -5.40
N ASN A 21 7.71 9.57 -5.96
CA ASN A 21 6.73 10.32 -5.18
C ASN A 21 5.96 9.43 -4.19
N PHE A 22 5.64 8.19 -4.59
CA PHE A 22 5.04 7.21 -3.70
C PHE A 22 6.01 6.77 -2.60
N ALA A 23 7.25 6.46 -2.95
CA ALA A 23 8.27 6.05 -1.98
C ALA A 23 8.56 7.15 -0.95
N GLU A 24 8.63 8.42 -1.35
CA GLU A 24 8.81 9.55 -0.42
C GLU A 24 7.65 9.66 0.57
N ARG A 25 6.41 9.51 0.10
CA ARG A 25 5.22 9.50 0.98
C ARG A 25 5.20 8.28 1.91
N MET A 26 5.64 7.11 1.43
CA MET A 26 5.74 5.93 2.28
C MET A 26 6.81 6.12 3.37
N ASN A 27 7.97 6.66 3.00
CA ASN A 27 9.07 6.89 3.92
C ASN A 27 8.74 7.95 4.97
N SER A 28 7.98 9.00 4.63
CA SER A 28 7.59 10.04 5.59
C SER A 28 6.66 9.55 6.70
N MET A 29 6.01 8.41 6.51
CA MET A 29 5.22 7.73 7.54
C MET A 29 6.07 7.03 8.61
N ASN A 30 7.39 6.87 8.38
CA ASN A 30 8.34 6.23 9.29
C ASN A 30 7.81 4.89 9.84
N LEU A 31 7.35 4.02 8.94
CA LEU A 31 6.80 2.72 9.29
C LEU A 31 7.90 1.75 9.73
N THR A 32 7.58 0.90 10.69
CA THR A 32 8.44 -0.25 11.05
C THR A 32 8.33 -1.36 10.01
N ASP A 33 9.30 -2.26 9.95
CA ASP A 33 9.27 -3.43 9.04
C ASP A 33 8.00 -4.29 9.23
N ALA A 34 7.51 -4.38 10.47
CA ALA A 34 6.27 -5.09 10.79
C ALA A 34 5.03 -4.40 10.19
N GLU A 35 4.97 -3.07 10.27
CA GLU A 35 3.89 -2.26 9.68
C GLU A 35 3.91 -2.34 8.15
N ILE A 36 5.10 -2.28 7.54
CA ILE A 36 5.27 -2.45 6.09
C ILE A 36 4.85 -3.85 5.66
N GLY A 37 5.25 -4.90 6.38
CA GLY A 37 4.87 -6.27 6.10
C GLY A 37 3.36 -6.50 6.14
N LEU A 38 2.69 -5.94 7.16
CA LEU A 38 1.23 -5.99 7.28
C LEU A 38 0.53 -5.20 6.17
N PHE A 39 1.02 -4.01 5.84
CA PHE A 39 0.51 -3.21 4.74
C PHE A 39 0.59 -3.99 3.41
N CYS A 40 1.75 -4.59 3.10
CA CYS A 40 1.93 -5.44 1.93
C CYS A 40 0.96 -6.62 1.91
N ALA A 41 0.76 -7.31 3.04
CA ALA A 41 -0.19 -8.41 3.16
C ALA A 41 -1.64 -7.98 2.88
N ILE A 42 -2.04 -6.79 3.38
CA ILE A 42 -3.36 -6.20 3.13
C ILE A 42 -3.54 -5.90 1.63
N VAL A 43 -2.55 -5.29 0.98
CA VAL A 43 -2.59 -5.00 -0.46
C VAL A 43 -2.76 -6.29 -1.27
N LEU A 44 -2.02 -7.34 -0.92
CA LEU A 44 -2.07 -8.64 -1.61
C LEU A 44 -3.43 -9.33 -1.49
N ILE A 45 -4.13 -9.20 -0.35
CA ILE A 45 -5.38 -9.90 -0.06
C ILE A 45 -6.64 -9.06 -0.31
N THR A 46 -6.53 -7.97 -1.04
CA THR A 46 -7.67 -7.07 -1.30
C THR A 46 -8.79 -7.81 -2.04
N PRO A 47 -10.05 -7.81 -1.53
CA PRO A 47 -11.14 -8.63 -2.08
C PRO A 47 -11.77 -8.09 -3.38
N ASP A 48 -11.25 -7.01 -3.96
CA ASP A 48 -11.78 -6.32 -5.13
C ASP A 48 -11.23 -6.86 -6.48
N ARG A 49 -10.46 -7.95 -6.46
CA ARG A 49 -9.84 -8.49 -7.67
C ARG A 49 -10.83 -9.35 -8.47
N PRO A 50 -10.95 -9.16 -9.80
CA PRO A 50 -11.81 -9.97 -10.63
C PRO A 50 -11.33 -11.43 -10.66
N GLY A 51 -12.27 -12.38 -10.60
CA GLY A 51 -11.98 -13.82 -10.67
C GLY A 51 -11.65 -14.50 -9.34
N LEU A 52 -11.75 -13.79 -8.21
CA LEU A 52 -11.60 -14.39 -6.88
C LEU A 52 -12.74 -15.39 -6.57
N ARG A 53 -12.37 -16.48 -5.87
CA ARG A 53 -13.30 -17.45 -5.28
C ARG A 53 -13.23 -17.31 -3.76
N ASN A 54 -14.30 -17.72 -3.07
CA ASN A 54 -14.39 -17.67 -1.61
C ASN A 54 -14.17 -16.25 -1.03
N LEU A 55 -14.86 -15.26 -1.60
CA LEU A 55 -14.77 -13.85 -1.21
C LEU A 55 -14.95 -13.65 0.31
N GLU A 56 -15.89 -14.37 0.94
CA GLU A 56 -16.13 -14.29 2.39
C GLU A 56 -14.87 -14.59 3.22
N LEU A 57 -14.09 -15.61 2.83
CA LEU A 57 -12.84 -15.95 3.51
C LEU A 57 -11.80 -14.83 3.31
N ILE A 58 -11.68 -14.33 2.08
CA ILE A 58 -10.74 -13.26 1.74
C ILE A 58 -11.07 -11.98 2.51
N GLU A 59 -12.35 -11.59 2.56
CA GLU A 59 -12.83 -10.46 3.34
C GLU A 59 -12.56 -10.62 4.83
N LYS A 60 -12.76 -11.83 5.37
CA LYS A 60 -12.46 -12.13 6.78
C LYS A 60 -10.96 -11.99 7.06
N MET A 61 -10.09 -12.49 6.18
CA MET A 61 -8.64 -12.35 6.32
C MET A 61 -8.20 -10.89 6.19
N TYR A 62 -8.72 -10.17 5.20
CA TYR A 62 -8.49 -8.75 4.98
C TYR A 62 -8.88 -7.90 6.20
N SER A 63 -10.06 -8.16 6.78
CA SER A 63 -10.51 -7.50 8.01
C SER A 63 -9.59 -7.78 9.22
N ARG A 64 -9.13 -9.03 9.37
CA ARG A 64 -8.19 -9.40 10.44
C ARG A 64 -6.84 -8.70 10.30
N LEU A 65 -6.30 -8.64 9.08
CA LEU A 65 -5.02 -7.97 8.82
C LEU A 65 -5.11 -6.46 9.05
N LYS A 66 -6.21 -5.81 8.62
CA LYS A 66 -6.46 -4.39 8.94
C LYS A 66 -6.50 -4.13 10.45
N LYS A 67 -7.22 -4.96 11.19
CA LYS A 67 -7.30 -4.84 12.66
C LYS A 67 -5.91 -5.01 13.29
N CYS A 68 -5.13 -5.98 12.83
CA CYS A 68 -3.76 -6.18 13.29
C CYS A 68 -2.89 -4.93 13.06
N LEU A 69 -2.93 -4.37 11.85
CA LEU A 69 -2.18 -3.15 11.52
C LEU A 69 -2.62 -1.97 12.41
N GLN A 70 -3.94 -1.82 12.63
CA GLN A 70 -4.47 -0.77 13.52
C GLN A 70 -3.96 -0.92 14.95
N THR A 71 -3.95 -2.14 15.48
CA THR A 71 -3.43 -2.42 16.83
C THR A 71 -1.95 -2.04 16.92
N ILE A 72 -1.12 -2.51 15.99
CA ILE A 72 0.33 -2.24 16.01
C ILE A 72 0.62 -0.75 15.89
N ILE A 73 -0.06 -0.04 14.99
CA ILE A 73 0.13 1.41 14.85
C ILE A 73 -0.26 2.15 16.13
N ASN A 74 -1.39 1.79 16.75
CA ASN A 74 -1.84 2.41 18.00
C ASN A 74 -0.88 2.14 19.16
N GLU A 75 -0.29 0.94 19.23
CA GLU A 75 0.71 0.59 20.23
C GLU A 75 2.04 1.35 20.00
N ASN A 76 2.46 1.49 18.75
CA ASN A 76 3.71 2.18 18.39
C ASN A 76 3.60 3.71 18.46
N ARG A 77 2.39 4.28 18.30
CA ARG A 77 2.13 5.73 18.25
C ARG A 77 0.91 6.11 19.10
N PRO A 78 0.94 5.91 20.43
CA PRO A 78 -0.19 6.21 21.30
C PRO A 78 -0.56 7.71 21.32
N ASP A 79 0.37 8.58 20.93
CA ASP A 79 0.21 10.03 20.78
C ASP A 79 -0.39 10.45 19.42
N GLN A 80 -0.53 9.53 18.45
CA GLN A 80 -1.03 9.82 17.10
C GLN A 80 -2.20 8.91 16.69
N PRO A 81 -3.35 8.96 17.42
CA PRO A 81 -4.49 8.09 17.14
C PRO A 81 -5.12 8.30 15.75
N GLU A 82 -4.90 9.47 15.12
CA GLU A 82 -5.39 9.79 13.77
C GLU A 82 -4.46 9.32 12.64
N PHE A 83 -3.33 8.67 12.95
CA PHE A 83 -2.37 8.22 11.94
C PHE A 83 -3.03 7.33 10.87
N MET A 84 -3.90 6.41 11.29
CA MET A 84 -4.68 5.54 10.40
C MET A 84 -5.83 6.23 9.68
N ALA A 85 -6.27 7.41 10.14
CA ALA A 85 -7.32 8.18 9.46
C ALA A 85 -6.78 8.97 8.26
N LYS A 86 -5.45 9.12 8.15
CA LYS A 86 -4.77 9.84 7.07
C LYS A 86 -4.28 8.93 5.92
N SER A 87 -4.54 7.63 6.00
CA SER A 87 -4.14 6.61 5.01
C SER A 87 -5.24 6.29 4.00
#